data_AF-A0A2N6GGC6-F1
#
_entry.id   AF-A0A2N6GGC6-F1
#
_cell.length_a   1.000
_cell.length_b   1.000
_cell.length_c   1.000
_cell.angle_alpha   90.00
_cell.angle_beta   90.00
_cell.angle_gamma   90.00
#
_symmetry.space_group_name_H-M   'P 1'
#
loop_
_entity.id
_entity.type
_entity.pdbx_description
1 polymer ?
#
loop_
_entity_poly.entity_id
_entity_poly.type
_entity_poly.pdbx_seq_one_letter_code
_entity_poly.pdbx_strand_id
1 'polypeptide(L)'
;MQAGNILGVTLGIVGPSSHADDIQRGYHGLIGVDKPQGWHNQLKDEPGLLLTYTRRWQYFNDLLGGFEFETSPHLVGALGNIYTYAGGGMMLRFGKGLRNDIAPPNIRPGFPGVSYIRPVESPNWYFFAGVEGRAMARNIFLDGNSFRDSHSVDKKPFVADVQFGFAFHINHFRIAISNVWRSREFEGQEDSVQFGAINASFFIPN
;
A
#
# COMPACT_ATOMS: atom_id res chain seq x y z
N MET A 1 -12.62 -4.55 21.50
CA MET A 1 -11.32 -4.11 20.94
C MET A 1 -10.57 -5.33 20.44
N GLN A 2 -10.00 -5.27 19.25
CA GLN A 2 -9.12 -6.30 18.69
C GLN A 2 -7.75 -5.68 18.42
N ALA A 3 -6.69 -6.48 18.48
CA ALA A 3 -5.36 -6.02 18.11
C ALA A 3 -4.70 -7.05 17.20
N GLY A 4 -4.03 -6.57 16.16
CA GLY A 4 -3.40 -7.39 15.14
C GLY A 4 -1.93 -7.00 14.96
N ASN A 5 -1.14 -7.99 14.59
CA ASN A 5 0.24 -7.81 14.15
C ASN A 5 0.36 -8.31 12.72
N ILE A 6 1.05 -7.56 11.87
CA ILE A 6 1.43 -8.03 10.53
C ILE A 6 2.95 -7.95 10.45
N LEU A 7 3.56 -9.08 10.14
CA LEU A 7 4.98 -9.18 9.82
C LEU A 7 5.11 -9.48 8.33
N GLY A 8 5.98 -8.76 7.65
CA GLY A 8 6.23 -8.95 6.22
C GLY A 8 7.72 -8.96 5.92
N VAL A 9 8.12 -9.87 5.05
CA VAL A 9 9.46 -9.93 4.46
C VAL A 9 9.30 -9.75 2.96
N THR A 10 10.05 -8.84 2.38
CA THR A 10 10.15 -8.68 0.93
C THR A 10 11.58 -8.89 0.50
N LEU A 11 11.76 -9.79 -0.46
CA LEU A 11 13.01 -10.04 -1.16
C LEU A 11 12.79 -9.67 -2.63
N GLY A 12 13.76 -9.03 -3.25
CA GLY A 12 13.66 -8.65 -4.65
C GLY A 12 14.97 -8.12 -5.21
N ILE A 13 14.89 -7.47 -6.37
CA ILE A 13 16.01 -6.80 -7.02
C ILE A 13 15.58 -5.43 -7.50
N VAL A 14 16.41 -4.42 -7.27
CA VAL A 14 16.29 -3.07 -7.83
C VAL A 14 17.29 -2.96 -8.97
N GLY A 15 16.94 -2.32 -10.08
CA GLY A 15 17.84 -2.09 -11.23
C GLY A 15 17.39 -2.80 -12.50
N PRO A 16 18.24 -2.87 -13.55
CA PRO A 16 17.89 -3.45 -14.85
C PRO A 16 17.33 -4.87 -14.77
N SER A 17 17.82 -5.70 -13.85
CA SER A 17 17.35 -7.07 -13.64
C SER A 17 15.90 -7.16 -13.13
N SER A 18 15.28 -6.05 -12.74
CA SER A 18 13.84 -5.98 -12.44
C SER A 18 12.95 -5.95 -13.70
N HIS A 19 13.53 -5.72 -14.88
CA HIS A 19 12.82 -5.59 -16.16
C HIS A 19 11.74 -4.49 -16.21
N ALA A 20 11.83 -3.49 -15.31
CA ALA A 20 10.86 -2.40 -15.28
C ALA A 20 10.88 -1.54 -16.57
N ASP A 21 12.05 -1.41 -17.22
CA ASP A 21 12.19 -0.74 -18.53
C ASP A 21 11.35 -1.44 -19.60
N ASP A 22 11.54 -2.76 -19.75
CA ASP A 22 10.86 -3.57 -20.75
C ASP A 22 9.34 -3.49 -20.58
N ILE A 23 8.86 -3.57 -19.32
CA ILE A 23 7.44 -3.47 -18.99
C ILE A 23 6.89 -2.09 -19.35
N GLN A 24 7.57 -1.00 -18.95
CA GLN A 24 7.08 0.35 -19.22
C GLN A 24 7.07 0.65 -20.72
N ARG A 25 8.14 0.30 -21.46
CA ARG A 25 8.19 0.46 -22.92
C ARG A 25 7.14 -0.37 -23.62
N GLY A 26 6.93 -1.61 -23.18
CA GLY A 26 5.91 -2.50 -23.73
C GLY A 26 4.50 -1.93 -23.53
N TYR A 27 4.19 -1.45 -22.32
CA TYR A 27 2.90 -0.83 -22.02
C TYR A 27 2.71 0.48 -22.80
N HIS A 28 3.69 1.37 -22.85
CA HIS A 28 3.62 2.62 -23.64
C HIS A 28 3.39 2.32 -25.13
N GLY A 29 4.03 1.27 -25.66
CA GLY A 29 3.78 0.78 -27.01
C GLY A 29 2.36 0.26 -27.22
N LEU A 30 1.80 -0.46 -26.24
CA LEU A 30 0.44 -1.00 -26.29
C LEU A 30 -0.63 0.11 -26.32
N ILE A 31 -0.47 1.15 -25.51
CA ILE A 31 -1.44 2.26 -25.42
C ILE A 31 -1.15 3.41 -26.40
N GLY A 32 -0.07 3.32 -27.19
CA GLY A 32 0.25 4.28 -28.23
C GLY A 32 0.75 5.64 -27.74
N VAL A 33 1.51 5.67 -26.63
CA VAL A 33 2.11 6.90 -26.09
C VAL A 33 3.64 6.90 -26.22
N ASP A 34 4.26 8.06 -26.02
CA ASP A 34 5.70 8.25 -26.17
C ASP A 34 6.52 7.31 -25.27
N LYS A 35 7.58 6.71 -25.82
CA LYS A 35 8.46 5.80 -25.07
C LYS A 35 9.30 6.57 -24.05
N PRO A 36 9.48 6.02 -22.83
CA PRO A 36 10.36 6.61 -21.83
C PRO A 36 11.83 6.65 -22.30
N GLN A 37 12.50 7.78 -22.12
CA GLN A 37 13.89 7.99 -22.55
C GLN A 37 14.93 7.93 -21.41
N GLY A 38 14.48 7.99 -20.14
CA GLY A 38 15.37 8.12 -18.97
C GLY A 38 16.02 6.82 -18.46
N TRP A 39 15.68 5.65 -19.02
CA TRP A 39 16.09 4.34 -18.47
C TRP A 39 17.60 4.07 -18.45
N HIS A 40 18.39 4.81 -19.22
CA HIS A 40 19.86 4.75 -19.15
C HIS A 40 20.40 5.27 -17.79
N ASN A 41 19.65 6.13 -17.11
CA ASN A 41 19.98 6.70 -15.80
C ASN A 41 19.33 5.96 -14.63
N GLN A 42 18.68 4.82 -14.87
CA GLN A 42 18.07 4.03 -13.81
C GLN A 42 19.11 3.54 -12.78
N LEU A 43 18.63 3.21 -11.58
CA LEU A 43 19.43 2.58 -10.53
C LEU A 43 20.08 1.29 -11.03
N LYS A 44 21.22 0.93 -10.47
CA LYS A 44 21.96 -0.29 -10.80
C LYS A 44 21.41 -1.49 -10.03
N ASP A 45 21.77 -2.68 -10.50
CA ASP A 45 21.36 -3.93 -9.86
C ASP A 45 21.82 -4.02 -8.40
N GLU A 46 20.84 -4.23 -7.51
CA GLU A 46 21.02 -4.39 -6.07
C GLU A 46 19.93 -5.31 -5.50
N PRO A 47 20.31 -6.38 -4.77
CA PRO A 47 19.35 -7.19 -4.03
C PRO A 47 18.61 -6.34 -3.00
N GLY A 48 17.28 -6.40 -3.01
CA GLY A 48 16.41 -5.72 -2.08
C GLY A 48 15.95 -6.64 -0.96
N LEU A 49 16.07 -6.16 0.28
CA LEU A 49 15.49 -6.75 1.48
C LEU A 49 14.67 -5.68 2.20
N LEU A 50 13.48 -6.04 2.64
CA LEU A 50 12.65 -5.22 3.50
C LEU A 50 11.95 -6.09 4.54
N LEU A 51 12.11 -5.71 5.80
CA LEU A 51 11.31 -6.21 6.91
C LEU A 51 10.29 -5.16 7.29
N THR A 52 9.04 -5.56 7.46
CA THR A 52 7.95 -4.67 7.89
C THR A 52 7.25 -5.27 9.10
N TYR A 53 6.91 -4.40 10.04
CA TYR A 53 6.08 -4.72 11.18
C TYR A 53 4.97 -3.69 11.31
N THR A 54 3.74 -4.15 11.46
CA THR A 54 2.59 -3.29 11.72
C THR A 54 1.86 -3.77 12.95
N ARG A 55 1.60 -2.85 13.88
CA ARG A 55 0.71 -3.04 15.01
C ARG A 55 -0.55 -2.23 14.76
N ARG A 56 -1.71 -2.90 14.79
CA ARG A 56 -3.03 -2.26 14.60
C ARG A 56 -3.93 -2.56 15.77
N TRP A 57 -4.75 -1.60 16.14
CA TRP A 57 -5.83 -1.76 17.11
C TRP A 57 -7.15 -1.42 16.44
N GLN A 58 -8.20 -2.20 16.71
CA GLN A 58 -9.51 -2.04 16.08
C GLN A 58 -10.57 -1.85 17.17
N TYR A 59 -11.29 -0.75 17.10
CA TYR A 59 -12.38 -0.38 17.98
C TYR A 59 -13.65 -0.38 17.17
N PHE A 60 -14.57 -1.28 17.49
CA PHE A 60 -15.85 -1.44 16.80
C PHE A 60 -16.97 -0.91 17.68
N ASN A 61 -17.90 -0.18 17.08
CA ASN A 61 -19.11 0.33 17.69
C ASN A 61 -20.29 -0.12 16.86
N ASP A 62 -21.24 -0.79 17.50
CA ASP A 62 -22.46 -1.24 16.85
C ASP A 62 -23.47 -0.08 16.84
N LEU A 63 -24.17 0.11 15.72
CA LEU A 63 -25.14 1.16 15.49
C LEU A 63 -26.52 0.55 15.18
N LEU A 64 -27.56 1.39 15.18
CA LEU A 64 -28.92 0.97 14.84
C LEU A 64 -29.00 0.39 13.42
N GLY A 65 -29.89 -0.59 13.20
CA GLY A 65 -30.10 -1.19 11.87
C GLY A 65 -29.00 -2.16 11.41
N GLY A 66 -28.15 -2.62 12.33
CA GLY A 66 -27.05 -3.55 12.05
C GLY A 66 -25.86 -2.91 11.34
N PHE A 67 -25.75 -1.58 11.42
CA PHE A 67 -24.57 -0.85 10.98
C PHE A 67 -23.48 -0.92 12.05
N GLU A 68 -22.23 -0.83 11.63
CA GLU A 68 -21.06 -0.80 12.49
C GLU A 68 -20.16 0.36 12.07
N PHE A 69 -19.50 0.97 13.05
CA PHE A 69 -18.42 1.92 12.84
C PHE A 69 -17.14 1.41 13.49
N GLU A 70 -16.04 1.45 12.75
CA GLU A 70 -14.74 1.06 13.25
C GLU A 70 -13.74 2.20 13.15
N THR A 71 -12.97 2.35 14.22
CA THR A 71 -11.74 3.16 14.24
C THR A 71 -10.54 2.25 14.45
N SER A 72 -9.53 2.43 13.61
CA SER A 72 -8.38 1.55 13.50
C SER A 72 -7.07 2.32 13.46
N PRO A 73 -6.54 2.79 14.60
CA PRO A 73 -5.18 3.33 14.64
C PRO A 73 -4.14 2.23 14.44
N HIS A 74 -3.02 2.58 13.84
CA HIS A 74 -1.89 1.67 13.64
C HIS A 74 -0.54 2.38 13.71
N LEU A 75 0.49 1.60 14.04
CA LEU A 75 1.89 1.96 13.92
C LEU A 75 2.56 0.98 12.96
N VAL A 76 3.51 1.48 12.16
CA VAL A 76 4.27 0.69 11.20
C VAL A 76 5.74 1.05 11.25
N GLY A 77 6.58 0.03 11.20
CA GLY A 77 8.03 0.17 11.04
C GLY A 77 8.50 -0.65 9.85
N ALA A 78 9.47 -0.11 9.13
CA ALA A 78 10.13 -0.80 8.04
C ALA A 78 11.65 -0.66 8.19
N LEU A 79 12.36 -1.76 7.98
CA LEU A 79 13.82 -1.83 8.07
C LEU A 79 14.37 -2.65 6.90
N GLY A 80 15.23 -2.04 6.11
CA GLY A 80 15.79 -2.65 4.92
C GLY A 80 16.50 -1.65 4.02
N ASN A 81 17.16 -2.15 2.98
CA ASN A 81 17.81 -1.27 2.00
C ASN A 81 16.81 -0.69 1.00
N ILE A 82 15.66 -1.34 0.76
CA ILE A 82 14.59 -0.77 -0.08
C ILE A 82 13.99 0.47 0.61
N TYR A 83 13.56 0.30 1.86
CA TYR A 83 12.98 1.36 2.68
C TYR A 83 13.41 1.19 4.14
N THR A 84 13.61 2.32 4.83
CA THR A 84 13.71 2.38 6.29
C THR A 84 12.88 3.56 6.76
N TYR A 85 11.84 3.30 7.56
CA TYR A 85 10.96 4.34 8.08
C TYR A 85 10.22 3.88 9.33
N ALA A 86 9.70 4.86 10.07
CA ALA A 86 8.67 4.66 11.07
C ALA A 86 7.44 5.49 10.69
N GLY A 87 6.25 4.97 10.95
CA GLY A 87 5.01 5.64 10.58
C GLY A 87 3.85 5.24 11.48
N GLY A 88 2.76 5.95 11.31
CA GLY A 88 1.53 5.72 12.03
C GLY A 88 0.36 6.37 11.34
N GLY A 89 -0.83 5.82 11.57
CA GLY A 89 -2.03 6.28 10.91
C GLY A 89 -3.30 5.82 11.61
N MET A 90 -4.40 6.15 10.96
CA MET A 90 -5.73 5.76 11.42
C MET A 90 -6.60 5.44 10.20
N MET A 91 -7.35 4.35 10.30
CA MET A 91 -8.37 3.95 9.34
C MET A 91 -9.74 4.00 10.00
N LEU A 92 -10.72 4.58 9.32
CA LEU A 92 -12.13 4.58 9.70
C LEU A 92 -12.89 3.68 8.72
N ARG A 93 -13.82 2.87 9.23
CA ARG A 93 -14.73 2.06 8.41
C ARG A 93 -16.16 2.23 8.87
N PHE A 94 -17.09 2.27 7.93
CA PHE A 94 -18.52 2.34 8.19
C PHE A 94 -19.28 1.41 7.24
N GLY A 95 -20.12 0.55 7.77
CA GLY A 95 -20.89 -0.40 6.96
C GLY A 95 -21.49 -1.54 7.76
N LYS A 96 -21.53 -2.74 7.19
CA LYS A 96 -22.08 -3.94 7.81
C LYS A 96 -21.09 -5.09 7.75
N GLY A 97 -20.96 -5.82 8.86
CA GLY A 97 -20.08 -7.00 8.95
C GLY A 97 -18.60 -6.64 8.93
N LEU A 98 -18.22 -5.49 9.51
CA LEU A 98 -16.84 -4.99 9.57
C LEU A 98 -15.88 -5.98 10.24
N ARG A 99 -16.39 -6.76 11.20
CA ARG A 99 -15.60 -7.76 11.95
C ARG A 99 -15.21 -8.98 11.10
N ASN A 100 -15.85 -9.16 9.95
CA ASN A 100 -15.61 -10.29 9.07
C ASN A 100 -14.48 -10.04 8.05
N ASP A 101 -13.93 -8.83 8.01
CA ASP A 101 -12.88 -8.45 7.06
C ASP A 101 -11.86 -7.50 7.69
N ILE A 102 -10.57 -7.66 7.34
CA ILE A 102 -9.45 -6.93 7.97
C ILE A 102 -8.99 -5.72 7.12
N ALA A 103 -9.73 -5.37 6.05
CA ALA A 103 -9.43 -4.37 5.01
C ALA A 103 -8.68 -4.97 3.80
N PRO A 104 -8.98 -4.50 2.57
CA PRO A 104 -8.38 -5.02 1.34
C PRO A 104 -6.87 -4.71 1.27
N PRO A 105 -6.09 -5.55 0.57
CA PRO A 105 -4.69 -5.28 0.35
C PRO A 105 -4.47 -4.01 -0.48
N ASN A 106 -3.31 -3.37 -0.29
CA ASN A 106 -2.90 -2.16 -0.98
C ASN A 106 -1.47 -2.27 -1.51
N ILE A 107 -1.15 -1.39 -2.47
CA ILE A 107 0.21 -1.18 -2.96
C ILE A 107 1.05 -0.57 -1.82
N ARG A 108 2.24 -1.15 -1.59
CA ARG A 108 3.16 -0.76 -0.51
C ARG A 108 4.23 0.22 -1.02
N PRO A 109 4.82 1.08 -0.15
CA PRO A 109 4.40 1.35 1.22
C PRO A 109 3.00 1.96 1.26
N GLY A 110 2.22 1.69 2.31
CA GLY A 110 0.81 2.09 2.38
C GLY A 110 0.03 1.31 3.44
N PHE A 111 -1.28 1.57 3.52
CA PHE A 111 -2.14 1.02 4.57
C PHE A 111 -2.07 -0.51 4.66
N PRO A 112 -2.02 -1.06 5.89
CA PRO A 112 -2.04 -2.50 6.09
C PRO A 112 -3.36 -3.10 5.65
N GLY A 113 -3.30 -4.11 4.79
CA GLY A 113 -4.43 -4.90 4.35
C GLY A 113 -4.03 -6.34 4.09
N VAL A 114 -4.99 -7.25 4.08
CA VAL A 114 -4.74 -8.68 3.90
C VAL A 114 -5.62 -9.26 2.79
N SER A 115 -5.03 -10.12 1.97
CA SER A 115 -5.75 -10.83 0.91
C SER A 115 -6.67 -11.92 1.45
N TYR A 116 -6.49 -12.33 2.71
CA TYR A 116 -7.33 -13.33 3.36
C TYR A 116 -8.78 -12.86 3.46
N ILE A 117 -9.71 -13.73 3.06
CA ILE A 117 -11.14 -13.54 3.21
C ILE A 117 -11.73 -14.71 4.01
N ARG A 118 -12.67 -14.39 4.90
CA ARG A 118 -13.49 -15.39 5.60
C ARG A 118 -14.83 -15.51 4.89
N PRO A 119 -15.24 -16.68 4.39
CA PRO A 119 -16.57 -16.81 3.77
C PRO A 119 -17.68 -16.36 4.70
N VAL A 120 -18.65 -15.61 4.16
CA VAL A 120 -19.78 -15.04 4.91
C VAL A 120 -21.04 -15.14 4.07
N GLU A 121 -22.09 -15.74 4.63
CA GLU A 121 -23.36 -15.94 3.90
C GLU A 121 -24.12 -14.62 3.69
N SER A 122 -24.01 -13.70 4.64
CA SER A 122 -24.64 -12.38 4.55
C SER A 122 -23.74 -11.38 3.82
N PRO A 123 -24.30 -10.48 2.98
CA PRO A 123 -23.53 -9.42 2.34
C PRO A 123 -22.90 -8.50 3.39
N ASN A 124 -21.58 -8.40 3.35
CA ASN A 124 -20.80 -7.43 4.11
C ASN A 124 -20.30 -6.35 3.18
N TRP A 125 -20.35 -5.11 3.62
CA TRP A 125 -19.89 -4.00 2.82
C TRP A 125 -19.48 -2.86 3.73
N TYR A 126 -18.56 -2.03 3.27
CA TYR A 126 -18.18 -0.84 4.01
C TYR A 126 -17.49 0.18 3.14
N PHE A 127 -17.68 1.44 3.52
CA PHE A 127 -16.79 2.53 3.13
C PHE A 127 -15.63 2.58 4.11
N PHE A 128 -14.47 2.99 3.62
CA PHE A 128 -13.31 3.24 4.45
C PHE A 128 -12.57 4.49 4.02
N ALA A 129 -11.97 5.15 4.99
CA ALA A 129 -11.10 6.29 4.78
C ALA A 129 -10.01 6.32 5.86
N GLY A 130 -8.78 6.63 5.48
CA GLY A 130 -7.66 6.63 6.40
C GLY A 130 -6.57 7.62 6.02
N VAL A 131 -5.76 7.97 7.01
CA VAL A 131 -4.56 8.80 6.86
C VAL A 131 -3.38 8.09 7.50
N GLU A 132 -2.20 8.17 6.87
CA GLU A 132 -0.94 7.63 7.38
C GLU A 132 0.19 8.63 7.14
N GLY A 133 1.00 8.88 8.17
CA GLY A 133 2.24 9.64 8.06
C GLY A 133 3.45 8.73 8.27
N ARG A 134 4.52 8.97 7.51
CA ARG A 134 5.79 8.22 7.60
C ARG A 134 6.97 9.18 7.67
N ALA A 135 7.89 8.90 8.60
CA ALA A 135 9.20 9.52 8.70
C ALA A 135 10.22 8.65 7.96
N MET A 136 10.69 9.11 6.80
CA MET A 136 11.47 8.34 5.84
C MET A 136 12.98 8.55 6.06
N ALA A 137 13.66 7.55 6.61
CA ALA A 137 15.13 7.57 6.73
C ALA A 137 15.80 7.10 5.43
N ARG A 138 15.21 6.12 4.75
CA ARG A 138 15.72 5.54 3.50
C ARG A 138 14.60 5.25 2.53
N ASN A 139 14.82 5.62 1.28
CA ASN A 139 14.04 5.20 0.12
C ASN A 139 15.03 4.98 -1.05
N ILE A 140 15.29 3.72 -1.44
CA ILE A 140 16.24 3.40 -2.52
C ILE A 140 15.93 4.11 -3.83
N PHE A 141 14.65 4.32 -4.12
CA PHE A 141 14.19 4.97 -5.34
C PHE A 141 14.47 6.48 -5.37
N LEU A 142 14.81 7.08 -4.23
CA LEU A 142 15.13 8.51 -4.11
C LEU A 142 16.60 8.74 -3.71
N ASP A 143 17.15 7.96 -2.78
CA ASP A 143 18.53 8.17 -2.32
C ASP A 143 19.58 7.40 -3.14
N GLY A 144 19.17 6.63 -4.15
CA GLY A 144 20.06 5.81 -4.96
C GLY A 144 20.42 4.47 -4.32
N ASN A 145 21.23 3.66 -5.02
CA ASN A 145 21.78 2.38 -4.58
C ASN A 145 22.58 2.49 -3.27
N SER A 146 22.56 1.42 -2.46
CA SER A 146 23.23 1.38 -1.14
C SER A 146 24.70 0.96 -1.23
N PHE A 147 25.08 0.20 -2.26
CA PHE A 147 26.42 -0.40 -2.39
C PHE A 147 27.22 0.13 -3.58
N ARG A 148 26.63 1.02 -4.38
CA ARG A 148 27.21 1.60 -5.58
C ARG A 148 26.71 3.03 -5.74
N ASP A 149 27.54 3.90 -6.31
CA ASP A 149 27.12 5.25 -6.63
C ASP A 149 26.07 5.25 -7.75
N SER A 150 25.06 6.10 -7.61
CA SER A 150 23.96 6.25 -8.56
C SER A 150 23.26 7.59 -8.37
N HIS A 151 22.29 7.90 -9.22
CA HIS A 151 21.48 9.12 -9.09
C HIS A 151 20.65 9.10 -7.81
N SER A 152 20.53 10.28 -7.21
CA SER A 152 19.67 10.55 -6.07
C SER A 152 19.03 11.93 -6.19
N VAL A 153 17.98 12.15 -5.40
CA VAL A 153 17.26 13.41 -5.29
C VAL A 153 17.05 13.76 -3.81
N ASP A 154 16.86 15.05 -3.52
CA ASP A 154 16.61 15.51 -2.16
C ASP A 154 15.21 15.07 -1.70
N LYS A 155 15.16 13.97 -0.93
CA LYS A 155 13.91 13.44 -0.39
C LYS A 155 13.34 14.34 0.71
N LYS A 156 12.01 14.37 0.81
CA LYS A 156 11.31 14.93 1.97
C LYS A 156 11.33 13.91 3.11
N PRO A 157 11.68 14.31 4.35
CA PRO A 157 11.78 13.39 5.47
C PRO A 157 10.42 12.89 5.96
N PHE A 158 9.32 13.56 5.58
CA PHE A 158 7.96 13.18 5.94
C PHE A 158 7.08 13.03 4.71
N VAL A 159 6.37 11.90 4.63
CA VAL A 159 5.41 11.59 3.56
C VAL A 159 4.08 11.23 4.20
N ALA A 160 2.99 11.73 3.64
CA ALA A 160 1.63 11.45 4.08
C ALA A 160 0.81 10.80 2.97
N ASP A 161 0.06 9.75 3.32
CA ASP A 161 -0.90 9.08 2.46
C ASP A 161 -2.31 9.31 2.99
N VAL A 162 -3.25 9.60 2.10
CA VAL A 162 -4.70 9.57 2.34
C VAL A 162 -5.29 8.48 1.46
N GLN A 163 -6.12 7.62 2.03
CA GLN A 163 -6.82 6.58 1.30
C GLN A 163 -8.31 6.65 1.58
N PHE A 164 -9.13 6.37 0.57
CA PHE A 164 -10.54 6.08 0.74
C PHE A 164 -11.00 5.04 -0.26
N GLY A 165 -12.12 4.39 0.02
CA GLY A 165 -12.65 3.36 -0.85
C GLY A 165 -13.91 2.69 -0.34
N PHE A 166 -14.30 1.66 -1.07
CA PHE A 166 -15.45 0.83 -0.78
C PHE A 166 -15.07 -0.64 -0.97
N ALA A 167 -15.55 -1.49 -0.08
CA ALA A 167 -15.42 -2.92 -0.18
C ALA A 167 -16.79 -3.59 -0.07
N PHE A 168 -16.97 -4.66 -0.84
CA PHE A 168 -18.14 -5.51 -0.83
C PHE A 168 -17.70 -6.96 -0.80
N HIS A 169 -18.35 -7.76 0.02
CA HIS A 169 -18.05 -9.16 0.24
C HIS A 169 -19.35 -9.93 0.39
N ILE A 170 -19.52 -10.95 -0.45
CA ILE A 170 -20.62 -11.90 -0.33
C ILE A 170 -20.11 -13.31 -0.62
N ASN A 171 -20.55 -14.28 0.19
CA ASN A 171 -20.17 -15.69 0.07
C ASN A 171 -18.64 -15.84 0.04
N HIS A 172 -18.13 -16.25 -1.12
CA HIS A 172 -16.72 -16.55 -1.36
C HIS A 172 -15.98 -15.41 -2.08
N PHE A 173 -16.60 -14.25 -2.28
CA PHE A 173 -16.09 -13.22 -3.17
C PHE A 173 -16.00 -11.85 -2.48
N ARG A 174 -14.87 -11.17 -2.66
CA ARG A 174 -14.64 -9.80 -2.20
C ARG A 174 -14.14 -8.94 -3.34
N ILE A 175 -14.80 -7.80 -3.56
CA ILE A 175 -14.29 -6.69 -4.36
C ILE A 175 -13.98 -5.53 -3.44
N ALA A 176 -12.87 -4.86 -3.69
CA ALA A 176 -12.63 -3.53 -3.15
C ALA A 176 -12.08 -2.59 -4.21
N ILE A 177 -12.55 -1.35 -4.15
CA ILE A 177 -12.05 -0.23 -4.93
C ILE A 177 -11.50 0.78 -3.92
N SER A 178 -10.28 1.26 -4.18
CA SER A 178 -9.65 2.31 -3.38
C SER A 178 -9.00 3.36 -4.25
N ASN A 179 -8.87 4.55 -3.70
CA ASN A 179 -8.03 5.62 -4.22
C ASN A 179 -7.06 6.05 -3.13
N VAL A 180 -5.83 6.33 -3.53
CA VAL A 180 -4.75 6.79 -2.65
C VAL A 180 -4.19 8.08 -3.21
N TRP A 181 -4.07 9.07 -2.34
CA TRP A 181 -3.29 10.28 -2.56
C TRP A 181 -2.06 10.24 -1.67
N ARG A 182 -0.89 10.51 -2.23
CA ARG A 182 0.40 10.56 -1.54
C ARG A 182 1.03 11.93 -1.74
N SER A 183 1.44 12.55 -0.63
CA SER A 183 2.16 13.82 -0.65
C SER A 183 3.44 13.71 -1.46
N ARG A 184 4.01 14.85 -1.87
CA ARG A 184 5.33 14.88 -2.50
C ARG A 184 6.38 14.16 -1.64
N GLU A 185 7.30 13.47 -2.27
CA GLU A 185 8.33 12.63 -1.63
C GLU A 185 9.75 13.22 -1.80
N PHE A 186 9.95 14.15 -2.72
CA PHE A 186 11.24 14.81 -2.95
C PHE A 186 11.08 16.25 -3.47
N GLU A 187 12.14 17.04 -3.41
CA GLU A 187 12.18 18.40 -3.95
C GLU A 187 12.23 18.42 -5.48
N GLY A 188 11.51 19.36 -6.10
CA GLY A 188 11.36 19.40 -7.57
C GLY A 188 10.27 18.48 -8.13
N GLN A 189 9.58 17.71 -7.28
CA GLN A 189 8.38 16.98 -7.68
C GLN A 189 7.21 17.95 -7.92
N GLU A 190 6.71 18.02 -9.16
CA GLU A 190 5.63 18.94 -9.54
C GLU A 190 4.31 18.59 -8.83
N ASP A 191 3.87 17.35 -8.92
CA ASP A 191 2.57 16.91 -8.39
C ASP A 191 2.68 15.80 -7.34
N SER A 192 1.72 15.77 -6.43
CA SER A 192 1.47 14.61 -5.56
C SER A 192 1.09 13.38 -6.38
N VAL A 193 1.44 12.19 -5.89
CA VAL A 193 1.08 10.94 -6.55
C VAL A 193 -0.36 10.57 -6.19
N GLN A 194 -1.17 10.22 -7.18
CA GLN A 194 -2.51 9.67 -6.97
C GLN A 194 -2.70 8.41 -7.80
N PHE A 195 -3.26 7.36 -7.20
CA PHE A 195 -3.56 6.11 -7.91
C PHE A 195 -4.80 5.43 -7.36
N GLY A 196 -5.49 4.69 -8.24
CA GLY A 196 -6.60 3.82 -7.88
C GLY A 196 -6.19 2.35 -7.87
N ALA A 197 -6.87 1.53 -7.07
CA ALA A 197 -6.70 0.09 -7.07
C ALA A 197 -8.07 -0.62 -7.07
N ILE A 198 -8.12 -1.73 -7.80
CA ILE A 198 -9.24 -2.68 -7.78
C ILE A 198 -8.69 -4.02 -7.31
N ASN A 199 -9.26 -4.54 -6.25
CA ASN A 199 -8.92 -5.84 -5.67
C ASN A 199 -10.10 -6.79 -5.85
N ALA A 200 -9.85 -7.96 -6.43
CA ALA A 200 -10.79 -9.08 -6.45
C ALA A 200 -10.16 -10.26 -5.72
N SER A 201 -10.87 -10.82 -4.74
CA SER A 201 -10.43 -11.99 -3.97
C SER A 201 -11.53 -13.04 -3.98
N PHE A 202 -11.16 -14.31 -4.14
CA PHE A 202 -12.09 -15.44 -4.11
C PHE A 202 -11.55 -16.57 -3.21
N PHE A 203 -12.45 -17.25 -2.51
CA PHE A 203 -12.13 -18.39 -1.66
C PHE A 203 -12.56 -19.66 -2.38
N ILE A 204 -11.63 -20.58 -2.60
CA ILE A 204 -11.93 -21.91 -3.13
C ILE A 204 -11.98 -22.88 -1.93
N PRO A 205 -13.14 -23.47 -1.61
CA PRO A 205 -13.20 -24.57 -0.66
C PRO A 205 -12.46 -25.79 -1.22
N ASN A 206 -11.77 -26.52 -0.34
CA ASN A 206 -11.12 -27.80 -0.66
C ASN A 206 -12.16 -28.89 -0.93
#